data_AF-A0A7S7LT91-F1
#
_entry.id   AF-A0A7S7LT91-F1
#
_cell.length_a   1.000
_cell.length_b   1.000
_cell.length_c   1.000
_cell.angle_alpha   90.00
_cell.angle_beta   90.00
_cell.angle_gamma   90.00
#
_symmetry.space_group_name_H-M   'P 1'
#
loop_
_entity.id
_entity.type
_entity.pdbx_description
1 polymer ?
#
loop_
_entity_poly.entity_id
_entity_poly.type
_entity_poly.pdbx_seq_one_letter_code
_entity_poly.pdbx_strand_id
1 'polypeptide(L)' 'MKDYEDLPRELKSKIEEICELDPYGLSSKTLYTNVYNSSGSYEKLSTIFEIMPSLVKAIKESEV' A
#
# COMPACT_ATOMS: atom_id res chain seq x y z
N MET A 1 -11.65 6.98 7.95
CA MET A 1 -10.44 6.42 7.31
C MET A 1 -10.77 5.00 6.93
N LYS A 2 -10.43 4.56 5.72
CA LYS A 2 -10.54 3.13 5.38
C LYS A 2 -9.51 2.39 6.22
N ASP A 3 -9.93 1.37 6.94
CA ASP A 3 -8.99 0.53 7.67
C ASP A 3 -8.36 -0.48 6.71
N TYR A 4 -7.12 -0.87 6.99
CA TYR A 4 -6.45 -1.94 6.25
C TYR A 4 -7.34 -3.19 6.18
N GLU A 5 -8.13 -3.43 7.24
CA GLU A 5 -9.03 -4.57 7.33
C GLU A 5 -10.18 -4.58 6.32
N ASP A 6 -10.57 -3.41 5.81
CA ASP A 6 -11.66 -3.28 4.85
C ASP A 6 -11.21 -3.47 3.40
N LEU A 7 -9.91 -3.65 3.16
CA LEU A 7 -9.37 -3.84 1.82
C LEU A 7 -9.81 -5.19 1.22
N PRO A 8 -10.05 -5.25 -0.11
CA PRO A 8 -10.22 -6.50 -0.82
C PRO A 8 -9.06 -7.46 -0.52
N ARG A 9 -9.38 -8.75 -0.33
CA ARG A 9 -8.39 -9.78 0.02
C ARG A 9 -7.20 -9.81 -0.95
N GLU A 10 -7.47 -9.67 -2.25
CA GLU A 10 -6.41 -9.63 -3.27
C GLU A 10 -5.45 -8.45 -3.10
N LEU A 11 -5.97 -7.28 -2.68
CA LEU A 11 -5.14 -6.12 -2.42
C LEU A 11 -4.33 -6.29 -1.13
N LYS A 12 -4.91 -6.88 -0.07
CA LYS A 12 -4.19 -7.23 1.15
C LYS A 12 -3.02 -8.17 0.84
N SER A 13 -3.25 -9.25 0.11
CA SER A 13 -2.22 -10.24 -0.21
C SER A 13 -1.06 -9.63 -1.01
N LYS A 14 -1.33 -8.73 -1.95
CA LYS A 14 -0.25 -8.01 -2.67
C LYS A 14 0.60 -7.14 -1.77
N ILE A 15 -0.01 -6.49 -0.78
CA ILE A 15 0.71 -5.64 0.19
C ILE A 15 1.52 -6.54 1.14
N GLU A 16 0.97 -7.67 1.56
CA GLU A 16 1.64 -8.67 2.40
C GLU A 16 2.87 -9.27 1.70
N GLU A 17 2.75 -9.69 0.44
CA GLU A 17 3.87 -10.25 -0.34
C GLU A 17 5.06 -9.27 -0.44
N ILE A 18 4.79 -7.97 -0.58
CA ILE A 18 5.85 -6.95 -0.59
C ILE A 18 6.52 -6.85 0.77
N CYS A 19 5.73 -6.87 1.84
CA CYS A 19 6.23 -6.78 3.21
C CYS A 19 6.97 -8.05 3.68
N GLU A 20 6.61 -9.23 3.17
CA GLU A 20 7.35 -10.48 3.43
C GLU A 20 8.78 -10.44 2.88
N LEU A 21 9.00 -9.68 1.81
CA LEU A 21 10.30 -9.47 1.18
C LEU A 21 11.07 -8.28 1.77
N ASP A 22 10.45 -7.52 2.68
CA ASP A 22 11.08 -6.35 3.29
C ASP A 22 12.09 -6.76 4.38
N PRO A 23 13.37 -6.38 4.25
CA PRO A 23 14.41 -6.79 5.20
C PRO A 23 14.30 -6.09 6.56
N TYR A 24 13.43 -5.08 6.69
CA TYR A 24 13.24 -4.29 7.91
C TYR A 24 11.96 -4.65 8.66
N GLY A 25 11.20 -5.65 8.18
CA GLY A 25 9.96 -6.10 8.82
C GLY A 25 8.84 -5.06 8.78
N LEU A 26 8.77 -4.26 7.71
CA LEU A 26 7.66 -3.32 7.48
C LEU A 26 6.33 -4.09 7.47
N SER A 27 5.41 -3.71 8.36
CA SER A 27 4.09 -4.36 8.37
C SER A 27 3.22 -3.89 7.19
N SER A 28 2.43 -4.79 6.63
CA SER A 28 1.49 -4.50 5.54
C SER A 28 0.49 -3.39 5.90
N LYS A 29 0.01 -3.38 7.15
CA LYS A 29 -0.85 -2.32 7.69
C LYS A 29 -0.13 -0.96 7.72
N THR A 30 1.13 -0.92 8.15
CA THR A 30 1.92 0.32 8.17
C THR A 30 2.15 0.83 6.76
N LEU A 31 2.54 -0.03 5.82
CA LEU A 31 2.73 0.34 4.41
C LEU A 31 1.44 0.92 3.82
N TYR A 32 0.31 0.24 4.02
CA TYR A 32 -1.00 0.72 3.58
C TYR A 32 -1.32 2.11 4.16
N THR A 33 -1.24 2.27 5.48
CA THR A 33 -1.58 3.53 6.16
C THR A 33 -0.68 4.68 5.69
N ASN A 34 0.61 4.41 5.49
CA ASN A 34 1.55 5.41 5.00
C ASN A 34 1.22 5.84 3.57
N VAL A 35 1.01 4.87 2.66
CA VAL A 35 0.63 5.16 1.27
C VAL A 35 -0.70 5.90 1.22
N TYR A 36 -1.72 5.39 1.92
CA TYR A 36 -3.07 5.96 1.91
C TYR A 36 -3.13 7.39 2.46
N ASN A 37 -2.35 7.72 3.49
CA ASN A 37 -2.33 9.06 4.08
C ASN A 37 -1.32 10.02 3.44
N SER A 38 -0.40 9.54 2.60
CA SER A 38 0.60 10.40 1.94
C SER A 38 0.01 11.15 0.75
N SER A 39 0.41 12.40 0.55
CA SER A 39 -0.02 13.21 -0.60
C SER A 39 1.05 13.25 -1.68
N GLY A 40 0.64 13.18 -2.94
CA GLY A 40 1.55 13.22 -4.10
C GLY A 40 1.03 12.45 -5.29
N SER A 41 1.77 12.48 -6.40
CA SER A 41 1.45 11.65 -7.57
C SER A 41 1.76 10.18 -7.29
N TYR A 42 1.14 9.28 -8.06
CA TYR A 42 1.35 7.85 -7.89
C TYR A 42 2.81 7.44 -8.14
N GLU A 43 3.50 8.09 -9.09
CA GLU A 43 4.91 7.84 -9.39
C GLU A 43 5.84 8.30 -8.26
N LYS A 44 5.48 9.40 -7.58
CA LYS A 44 6.28 9.88 -6.45
C LYS A 44 6.14 8.93 -5.26
N LEU A 45 4.91 8.54 -4.93
CA LEU A 45 4.66 7.62 -3.83
C LEU A 45 5.23 6.23 -4.10
N SER A 46 5.16 5.74 -5.34
CA SER A 46 5.75 4.45 -5.72
C SER A 46 7.27 4.43 -5.51
N THR A 47 7.93 5.56 -5.78
CA THR A 47 9.38 5.71 -5.58
C THR A 47 9.72 5.78 -4.08
N ILE A 48 8.94 6.52 -3.28
CA ILE A 48 9.19 6.67 -1.83
C ILE A 48 9.00 5.36 -1.09
N PHE A 49 7.96 4.60 -1.45
CA PHE A 49 7.60 3.36 -0.76
C PHE A 49 8.15 2.11 -1.46
N GLU A 50 8.95 2.27 -2.52
CA GLU A 50 9.55 1.18 -3.29
C GLU A 50 8.53 0.12 -3.77
N ILE A 51 7.33 0.56 -4.15
CA ILE A 51 6.25 -0.29 -4.66
C ILE A 51 5.80 0.13 -6.05
N MET A 52 5.01 -0.70 -6.75
CA MET A 52 4.51 -0.33 -8.08
C MET A 52 3.50 0.84 -8.03
N PRO A 53 3.51 1.78 -9.00
CA PRO A 53 2.51 2.85 -9.09
C PRO A 53 1.07 2.34 -9.20
N SER A 54 0.86 1.18 -9.84
CA SER A 54 -0.44 0.51 -9.92
C SER A 54 -0.97 0.08 -8.55
N LEU A 55 -0.08 -0.32 -7.63
CA LEU A 55 -0.45 -0.66 -6.26
C LEU A 55 -0.79 0.59 -5.44
N VAL A 56 -0.02 1.67 -5.61
CA VAL A 56 -0.35 2.97 -5.01
C VAL A 56 -1.74 3.42 -5.45
N LYS A 57 -2.02 3.35 -6.75
CA LYS A 57 -3.34 3.67 -7.31
C LYS A 57 -4.42 2.79 -6.70
N ALA A 58 -4.22 1.48 -6.63
CA ALA A 58 -5.18 0.55 -6.03
C ALA A 58 -5.43 0.87 -4.55
N ILE A 59 -4.41 1.22 -3.77
CA ILE A 59 -4.56 1.62 -2.35
C ILE A 59 -5.36 2.91 -2.22
N LYS A 60 -5.11 3.90 -3.08
CA LYS A 60 -5.75 5.22 -3.07
C LYS A 60 -7.19 5.21 -3.56
N GLU A 61 -7.43 4.47 -4.63
CA GLU A 61 -8.70 4.38 -5.35
C GLU A 61 -9.48 3.11 -4.99
N SER A 62 -9.07 2.36 -3.96
CA SER A 62 -9.83 1.22 -3.44
C SER A 62 -11.19 1.70 -2.95
N GLU A 63 -12.16 1.86 -3.85
CA GLU A 63 -13.57 2.11 -3.57
C GLU A 63 -14.19 0.81 -3.03
N VAL A 64 -14.93 0.94 -1.93
CA VAL A 64 -15.96 -0.02 -1.54
C VAL A 64 -17.26 0.68 -1.85
#